data_AF-A0AA38VKE2-F1
#
_entry.id   AF-A0AA38VKE2-F1
#
_cell.length_a   1.000
_cell.length_b   1.000
_cell.length_c   1.000
_cell.angle_alpha   90.00
_cell.angle_beta   90.00
_cell.angle_gamma   90.00
#
_symmetry.space_group_name_H-M   'P 1'
#
loop_
_entity.id
_entity.type
_entity.pdbx_description
1 polymer ?
#
loop_
_entity_poly.entity_id
_entity_poly.type
_entity_poly.pdbx_seq_one_letter_code
_entity_poly.pdbx_strand_id
1 'polypeptide(L)'
;MGLNSYLNRCTVAMSQSWLLGNTAIQYYSACCGAASGIFFILAFIIADFIPPVKPSWDAEKTAHFYQDHIDRIRAGAAILMIAGGFYLPFSAAISYQIRRVPNVPYLIHQVQLASAAAGIWTFMLPGIVLAITSFRPYRPVEITQALNDFFWIVALMPWPTFMVQNFAFAYAIIIDSRKKPLFPKELSIVNIIMPIIFSFATGIHTVYHGPFAWNGVITFYIVGFTFVVQLIIDAVYLALAAREEERSGDANKHADYSANLEASSA
;
A
#
# COMPACT_ATOMS: atom_id res chain seq x y z
N MET A 1 -20.50 35.34 -21.81
CA MET A 1 -19.25 34.69 -21.31
C MET A 1 -19.17 33.32 -21.94
N GLY A 2 -18.09 33.00 -22.66
CA GLY A 2 -17.93 31.70 -23.33
C GLY A 2 -17.64 30.57 -22.34
N LEU A 3 -18.04 29.34 -22.68
CA LEU A 3 -17.83 28.13 -21.88
C LEU A 3 -16.40 27.98 -21.36
N ASN A 4 -15.39 28.31 -22.18
CA ASN A 4 -13.97 28.27 -21.79
C ASN A 4 -13.63 29.25 -20.64
N SER A 5 -14.23 30.44 -20.64
CA SER A 5 -13.99 31.43 -19.58
C SER A 5 -14.68 31.08 -18.26
N TYR A 6 -15.76 30.30 -18.33
CA TYR A 6 -16.43 29.74 -17.16
C TYR A 6 -15.64 28.56 -16.61
N LEU A 7 -15.27 27.60 -17.46
CA LEU A 7 -14.44 26.45 -17.07
C LEU A 7 -13.12 26.88 -16.45
N ASN A 8 -12.44 27.88 -17.03
CA ASN A 8 -11.18 28.40 -16.49
C ASN A 8 -11.35 29.05 -15.10
N ARG A 9 -12.48 29.74 -14.85
CA ARG A 9 -12.78 30.27 -13.50
C ARG A 9 -13.03 29.14 -12.51
N CYS A 10 -13.80 28.14 -12.90
CA CYS A 10 -14.09 26.98 -12.05
C CYS A 10 -12.80 26.21 -11.71
N THR A 11 -11.90 25.98 -12.68
CA THR A 11 -10.64 25.25 -12.44
C THR A 11 -9.67 26.04 -11.56
N VAL A 12 -9.56 27.35 -11.72
CA VAL A 12 -8.73 28.22 -10.86
C VAL A 12 -9.31 28.29 -9.44
N ALA A 13 -10.63 28.45 -9.30
CA ALA A 13 -11.27 28.44 -7.98
C ALA A 13 -11.08 27.08 -7.27
N MET A 14 -11.14 25.99 -8.02
CA MET A 14 -10.90 24.65 -7.49
C MET A 14 -9.43 24.45 -7.09
N SER A 15 -8.45 24.92 -7.88
CA SER A 15 -7.02 24.80 -7.54
C SER A 15 -6.61 25.60 -6.31
N GLN A 16 -7.35 26.67 -6.00
CA GLN A 16 -7.18 27.47 -4.79
C GLN A 16 -7.96 26.93 -3.58
N SER A 17 -8.74 25.86 -3.76
CA SER A 17 -9.49 25.26 -2.66
C SER A 17 -8.57 24.51 -1.69
N TRP A 18 -8.94 24.52 -0.41
CA TRP A 18 -8.22 23.78 0.63
C TRP A 18 -8.16 22.27 0.35
N LEU A 19 -9.13 21.73 -0.40
CA LEU A 19 -9.20 20.32 -0.80
C LEU A 19 -8.05 19.91 -1.73
N LEU A 20 -7.50 20.82 -2.52
CA LEU A 20 -6.35 20.59 -3.41
C LEU A 20 -5.05 21.14 -2.85
N GLY A 21 -5.03 21.55 -1.57
CA GLY A 21 -3.82 22.00 -0.90
C GLY A 21 -2.78 20.87 -0.79
N ASN A 22 -1.50 21.24 -0.73
CA ASN A 22 -0.38 20.29 -0.61
C ASN A 22 -0.58 19.32 0.57
N THR A 23 -0.97 19.85 1.74
CA THR A 23 -1.25 19.05 2.93
C THR A 23 -2.42 18.10 2.75
N ALA A 24 -3.52 18.56 2.13
CA ALA A 24 -4.70 17.74 1.90
C ALA A 24 -4.37 16.54 1.00
N ILE A 25 -3.60 16.77 -0.07
CA ILE A 25 -3.12 15.71 -0.98
C ILE A 25 -2.25 14.70 -0.23
N GLN A 26 -1.33 15.17 0.63
CA GLN A 26 -0.51 14.28 1.46
C GLN A 26 -1.37 13.45 2.43
N TYR A 27 -2.37 14.07 3.06
CA TYR A 27 -3.27 13.38 3.98
C TYR A 27 -4.14 12.33 3.27
N TYR A 28 -4.73 12.66 2.13
CA TYR A 28 -5.47 11.68 1.31
C TYR A 28 -4.57 10.53 0.89
N SER A 29 -3.35 10.83 0.46
CA SER A 29 -2.36 9.82 0.08
C SER A 29 -2.02 8.91 1.26
N ALA A 30 -1.86 9.45 2.47
CA ALA A 30 -1.66 8.66 3.68
C ALA A 30 -2.87 7.74 3.96
N CYS A 31 -4.10 8.27 3.88
CA CYS A 31 -5.33 7.47 4.04
C CYS A 31 -5.45 6.34 3.01
N CYS A 32 -4.91 6.52 1.81
CA CYS A 32 -4.90 5.46 0.79
C CYS A 32 -4.11 4.22 1.25
N GLY A 33 -3.11 4.36 2.13
CA GLY A 33 -2.36 3.20 2.67
C GLY A 33 -3.25 2.31 3.53
N ALA A 34 -3.97 2.91 4.47
CA ALA A 34 -4.95 2.21 5.30
C ALA A 34 -6.09 1.64 4.45
N ALA A 35 -6.61 2.40 3.47
CA ALA A 35 -7.63 1.91 2.55
C ALA A 35 -7.14 0.69 1.75
N SER A 36 -5.93 0.72 1.21
CA SER A 36 -5.32 -0.40 0.48
C SER A 36 -5.29 -1.67 1.33
N GLY A 37 -4.82 -1.58 2.58
CA GLY A 37 -4.82 -2.71 3.51
C GLY A 37 -6.22 -3.24 3.86
N ILE A 38 -7.19 -2.34 4.09
CA ILE A 38 -8.58 -2.71 4.38
C ILE A 38 -9.22 -3.42 3.19
N PHE A 39 -9.10 -2.86 1.98
CA PHE A 39 -9.64 -3.47 0.77
C PHE A 39 -8.95 -4.81 0.46
N PHE A 40 -7.65 -4.93 0.73
CA PHE A 40 -6.94 -6.20 0.60
C PHE A 40 -7.55 -7.28 1.49
N ILE A 41 -7.73 -7.02 2.80
CA ILE A 41 -8.40 -7.98 3.71
C ILE A 41 -9.83 -8.27 3.24
N LEU A 42 -10.57 -7.22 2.88
CA LEU A 42 -11.96 -7.35 2.44
C LEU A 42 -12.08 -8.25 1.21
N ALA A 43 -11.13 -8.18 0.28
CA ALA A 43 -11.12 -9.04 -0.90
C ALA A 43 -11.01 -10.53 -0.52
N PHE A 44 -10.13 -10.87 0.42
CA PHE A 44 -9.96 -12.26 0.89
C PHE A 44 -11.18 -12.76 1.67
N ILE A 45 -11.81 -11.90 2.49
CA ILE A 45 -13.06 -12.24 3.19
C ILE A 45 -14.18 -12.50 2.18
N ILE A 46 -14.36 -11.59 1.21
CA ILE A 46 -15.45 -11.70 0.23
C ILE A 46 -15.24 -12.93 -0.65
N ALA A 47 -14.01 -13.19 -1.12
CA ALA A 47 -13.67 -14.35 -1.92
C ALA A 47 -13.73 -15.70 -1.17
N ASP A 48 -14.04 -15.68 0.14
CA ASP A 48 -14.07 -16.86 1.01
C ASP A 48 -12.72 -17.58 1.16
N PHE A 49 -11.63 -16.78 1.15
CA PHE A 49 -10.26 -17.26 1.32
C PHE A 49 -9.75 -17.15 2.77
N ILE A 50 -10.66 -17.04 3.75
CA ILE A 50 -10.32 -17.06 5.18
C ILE A 50 -11.18 -18.14 5.86
N PRO A 51 -10.65 -19.35 6.11
CA PRO A 51 -9.26 -19.76 5.90
C PRO A 51 -8.89 -19.98 4.42
N PRO A 52 -7.60 -19.87 4.05
CA PRO A 52 -7.15 -20.13 2.67
C PRO A 52 -7.46 -21.55 2.19
N VAL A 53 -7.70 -21.66 0.88
CA VAL A 53 -7.74 -22.99 0.23
C VAL A 53 -6.41 -23.69 0.40
N LYS A 54 -6.44 -25.02 0.57
CA LYS A 54 -5.25 -25.77 0.95
C LYS A 54 -4.45 -26.16 -0.30
N PRO A 55 -3.10 -26.10 -0.26
CA PRO A 55 -2.27 -26.60 -1.36
C PRO A 55 -2.44 -28.08 -1.66
N SER A 56 -2.85 -28.85 -0.65
CA SER A 56 -3.05 -30.29 -0.73
C SER A 56 -4.41 -30.71 -1.30
N TRP A 57 -5.24 -29.76 -1.75
CA TRP A 57 -6.47 -30.11 -2.46
C TRP A 57 -6.14 -30.68 -3.83
N ASP A 58 -6.91 -31.69 -4.23
CA ASP A 58 -6.92 -32.16 -5.62
C ASP A 58 -7.57 -31.12 -6.55
N ALA A 59 -7.48 -31.39 -7.86
CA ALA A 59 -7.94 -30.49 -8.88
C ALA A 59 -9.46 -30.32 -8.84
N GLU A 60 -10.19 -31.42 -8.63
CA GLU A 60 -11.65 -31.46 -8.54
C GLU A 60 -12.17 -30.59 -7.40
N LYS A 61 -11.63 -30.78 -6.19
CA LYS A 61 -12.04 -30.00 -5.03
C LYS A 61 -11.73 -28.52 -5.19
N THR A 62 -10.56 -28.20 -5.77
CA THR A 62 -10.20 -26.82 -6.09
C THR A 62 -11.19 -26.22 -7.08
N ALA A 63 -11.50 -26.93 -8.17
CA ALA A 63 -12.45 -26.45 -9.18
C ALA A 63 -13.86 -26.26 -8.60
N HIS A 64 -14.33 -27.19 -7.78
CA HIS A 64 -15.64 -27.10 -7.12
C HIS A 64 -15.73 -25.85 -6.23
N PHE A 65 -14.69 -25.55 -5.45
CA PHE A 65 -14.65 -24.32 -4.65
C PHE A 65 -14.85 -23.07 -5.52
N TYR A 66 -14.15 -22.97 -6.65
CA TYR A 66 -14.31 -21.82 -7.57
C TYR A 66 -15.69 -21.77 -8.22
N GLN A 67 -16.34 -22.91 -8.47
CA GLN A 67 -17.68 -23.01 -9.04
C GLN A 67 -18.77 -22.61 -8.02
N ASP A 68 -18.59 -22.98 -6.76
CA ASP A 68 -19.53 -22.64 -5.67
C ASP A 68 -19.44 -21.15 -5.27
N HIS A 69 -18.29 -20.51 -5.49
CA HIS A 69 -18.00 -19.14 -5.04
C HIS A 69 -17.78 -18.14 -6.19
N ILE A 70 -18.30 -18.41 -7.40
CA ILE A 70 -18.01 -17.61 -8.61
C ILE A 70 -18.14 -16.09 -8.39
N ASP A 71 -19.31 -15.64 -7.92
CA ASP A 71 -19.58 -14.20 -7.80
C ASP A 71 -18.77 -13.54 -6.68
N ARG A 72 -18.50 -14.31 -5.62
CA ARG A 72 -17.66 -13.91 -4.50
C ARG A 72 -16.21 -13.71 -4.93
N ILE A 73 -15.67 -14.65 -5.72
CA ILE A 73 -14.32 -14.57 -6.26
C ILE A 73 -14.19 -13.43 -7.27
N ARG A 74 -15.22 -13.18 -8.10
CA ARG A 74 -15.26 -12.02 -9.01
C ARG A 74 -15.26 -10.70 -8.26
N ALA A 75 -16.05 -10.59 -7.19
CA ALA A 75 -16.06 -9.40 -6.34
C ALA A 75 -14.70 -9.21 -5.66
N GLY A 76 -14.12 -10.27 -5.09
CA GLY A 76 -12.78 -10.24 -4.50
C GLY A 76 -11.70 -9.80 -5.50
N ALA A 77 -11.75 -10.30 -6.74
CA ALA A 77 -10.87 -9.89 -7.82
C ALA A 77 -10.95 -8.38 -8.12
N ALA A 78 -12.16 -7.84 -8.22
CA ALA A 78 -12.36 -6.41 -8.45
C ALA A 78 -11.85 -5.55 -7.27
N ILE A 79 -12.06 -6.02 -6.04
CA ILE A 79 -11.60 -5.30 -4.85
C ILE A 79 -10.07 -5.30 -4.74
N LEU A 80 -9.39 -6.38 -5.14
CA LEU A 80 -7.92 -6.41 -5.22
C LEU A 80 -7.36 -5.36 -6.19
N MET A 81 -8.04 -5.12 -7.32
CA MET A 81 -7.66 -4.06 -8.26
C MET A 81 -7.76 -2.67 -7.60
N ILE A 82 -8.84 -2.44 -6.86
CA ILE A 82 -9.08 -1.19 -6.11
C ILE A 82 -8.02 -1.01 -5.01
N ALA A 83 -7.71 -2.08 -4.27
CA ALA A 83 -6.67 -2.08 -3.23
C ALA A 83 -5.31 -1.65 -3.80
N GLY A 84 -4.92 -2.18 -4.97
CA GLY A 84 -3.71 -1.77 -5.67
C GLY A 84 -3.73 -0.30 -6.09
N GLY A 85 -4.86 0.22 -6.56
CA GLY A 85 -5.01 1.64 -6.93
C GLY A 85 -4.71 2.60 -5.78
N PHE A 86 -5.12 2.25 -4.55
CA PHE A 86 -4.81 3.04 -3.36
C PHE A 86 -3.34 2.94 -2.90
N TYR A 87 -2.62 1.89 -3.30
CA TYR A 87 -1.24 1.69 -2.86
C TYR A 87 -0.24 2.74 -3.41
N LEU A 88 -0.48 3.22 -4.64
CA LEU A 88 0.43 4.17 -5.29
C LEU A 88 0.44 5.57 -4.64
N PRO A 89 -0.71 6.23 -4.39
CA PRO A 89 -0.71 7.51 -3.68
C PRO A 89 -0.01 7.43 -2.33
N PHE A 90 -0.29 6.38 -1.56
CA PHE A 90 0.36 6.11 -0.29
C PHE A 90 1.89 6.04 -0.42
N SER A 91 2.37 5.27 -1.38
CA SER A 91 3.81 5.12 -1.60
C SER A 91 4.48 6.39 -2.11
N ALA A 92 3.76 7.20 -2.90
CA ALA A 92 4.23 8.51 -3.33
C ALA A 92 4.35 9.49 -2.16
N ALA A 93 3.44 9.43 -1.18
CA ALA A 93 3.56 10.21 0.05
C ALA A 93 4.79 9.81 0.88
N ILE A 94 5.12 8.51 0.97
CA ILE A 94 6.38 8.06 1.59
C ILE A 94 7.57 8.70 0.87
N SER A 95 7.64 8.60 -0.46
CA SER A 95 8.75 9.14 -1.26
C SER A 95 8.89 10.64 -1.09
N TYR A 96 7.76 11.35 -1.05
CA TYR A 96 7.70 12.78 -0.80
C TYR A 96 8.31 13.12 0.57
N GLN A 97 7.93 12.40 1.63
CA GLN A 97 8.47 12.65 2.96
C GLN A 97 9.95 12.29 3.08
N ILE A 98 10.42 11.21 2.43
CA ILE A 98 11.84 10.87 2.38
C ILE A 98 12.66 12.03 1.79
N ARG A 99 12.21 12.63 0.69
CA ARG A 99 12.91 13.76 0.04
C ARG A 99 13.07 14.98 0.94
N ARG A 100 12.25 15.12 1.98
CA ARG A 100 12.34 16.21 2.97
C ARG A 100 13.36 15.96 4.07
N VAL A 101 13.93 14.77 4.15
CA VAL A 101 14.97 14.45 5.13
C VAL A 101 16.32 15.04 4.68
N PRO A 102 16.98 15.85 5.53
CA PRO A 102 18.30 16.39 5.20
C PRO A 102 19.33 15.28 4.97
N ASN A 103 20.23 15.50 4.00
CA ASN A 103 21.35 14.60 3.68
C ASN A 103 20.94 13.19 3.19
N VAL A 104 19.65 12.93 2.90
CA VAL A 104 19.26 11.67 2.26
C VAL A 104 19.74 11.68 0.81
N PRO A 105 20.43 10.63 0.33
CA PRO A 105 20.79 10.55 -1.09
C PRO A 105 19.55 10.50 -1.98
N TYR A 106 19.58 11.21 -3.11
CA TYR A 106 18.47 11.26 -4.06
C TYR A 106 18.03 9.85 -4.52
N LEU A 107 18.96 8.89 -4.60
CA LEU A 107 18.65 7.52 -4.96
C LEU A 107 17.61 6.84 -4.03
N ILE A 108 17.57 7.21 -2.74
CA ILE A 108 16.75 6.51 -1.73
C ILE A 108 15.24 6.68 -1.97
N HIS A 109 14.75 7.91 -2.19
CA HIS A 109 13.32 8.08 -2.51
C HIS A 109 12.95 7.51 -3.89
N GLN A 110 13.89 7.49 -4.85
CA GLN A 110 13.64 6.92 -6.18
C GLN A 110 13.53 5.40 -6.13
N VAL A 111 14.44 4.73 -5.41
CA VAL A 111 14.34 3.27 -5.24
C VAL A 111 13.09 2.92 -4.44
N GLN A 112 12.73 3.72 -3.42
CA GLN A 112 11.49 3.52 -2.67
C GLN A 112 10.25 3.61 -3.58
N LEU A 113 10.17 4.63 -4.44
CA LEU A 113 9.05 4.79 -5.38
C LEU A 113 9.02 3.70 -6.44
N ALA A 114 10.17 3.36 -7.02
CA ALA A 114 10.28 2.31 -8.04
C ALA A 114 9.89 0.94 -7.47
N SER A 115 10.35 0.62 -6.26
CA SER A 115 9.95 -0.59 -5.53
C SER A 115 8.46 -0.62 -5.25
N ALA A 116 7.86 0.51 -4.88
CA ALA A 116 6.42 0.61 -4.70
C ALA A 116 5.63 0.42 -5.99
N ALA A 117 6.09 1.01 -7.09
CA ALA A 117 5.51 0.85 -8.42
C ALA A 117 5.59 -0.59 -8.92
N ALA A 118 6.63 -1.34 -8.53
CA ALA A 118 6.68 -2.78 -8.74
C ALA A 118 5.72 -3.53 -7.78
N GLY A 119 5.66 -3.11 -6.51
CA GLY A 119 4.82 -3.71 -5.46
C GLY A 119 3.31 -3.61 -5.69
N ILE A 120 2.83 -2.63 -6.47
CA ILE A 120 1.40 -2.55 -6.82
C ILE A 120 0.88 -3.82 -7.49
N TRP A 121 1.74 -4.52 -8.24
CA TRP A 121 1.38 -5.75 -8.94
C TRP A 121 1.10 -6.90 -8.00
N THR A 122 1.57 -6.85 -6.75
CA THR A 122 1.20 -7.82 -5.72
C THR A 122 -0.30 -7.75 -5.37
N PHE A 123 -0.97 -6.64 -5.64
CA PHE A 123 -2.42 -6.53 -5.49
C PHE A 123 -3.14 -6.86 -6.80
N MET A 124 -2.70 -6.23 -7.89
CA MET A 124 -3.41 -6.31 -9.17
C MET A 124 -3.24 -7.67 -9.86
N LEU A 125 -2.04 -8.27 -9.82
CA LEU A 125 -1.79 -9.53 -10.51
C LEU A 125 -2.64 -10.67 -9.93
N PRO A 126 -2.72 -10.89 -8.61
CA PRO A 126 -3.64 -11.88 -8.05
C PRO A 126 -5.11 -11.60 -8.42
N GLY A 127 -5.53 -10.33 -8.40
CA GLY A 127 -6.88 -9.94 -8.84
C GLY A 127 -7.16 -10.34 -10.30
N ILE A 128 -6.22 -10.09 -11.21
CA ILE A 128 -6.30 -10.51 -12.61
C ILE A 128 -6.37 -12.03 -12.73
N VAL A 129 -5.55 -12.77 -11.97
CA VAL A 129 -5.57 -14.24 -11.98
C VAL A 129 -6.92 -14.78 -11.48
N LEU A 130 -7.49 -14.22 -10.41
CA LEU A 130 -8.84 -14.59 -9.94
C LEU A 130 -9.92 -14.28 -10.97
N ALA A 131 -9.84 -13.12 -11.64
CA ALA A 131 -10.76 -12.77 -12.71
C ALA A 131 -10.66 -13.77 -13.87
N ILE A 132 -9.44 -14.12 -14.30
CA ILE A 132 -9.21 -15.14 -15.33
C ILE A 132 -9.78 -16.48 -14.89
N THR A 133 -9.57 -16.90 -13.64
CA THR A 133 -10.02 -18.20 -13.12
C THR A 133 -11.55 -18.28 -13.09
N SER A 134 -12.22 -17.26 -12.54
CA SER A 134 -13.68 -17.19 -12.43
C SER A 134 -14.41 -16.86 -13.74
N PHE A 135 -13.70 -16.39 -14.78
CA PHE A 135 -14.29 -16.09 -16.09
C PHE A 135 -14.79 -17.36 -16.83
N ARG A 136 -14.12 -18.50 -16.64
CA ARG A 136 -14.55 -19.81 -17.17
C ARG A 136 -14.56 -20.85 -16.04
N PRO A 137 -15.65 -20.98 -15.28
CA PRO A 137 -15.70 -21.86 -14.10
C PRO A 137 -15.71 -23.35 -14.44
N TYR A 138 -16.18 -23.72 -15.64
CA TYR A 138 -16.30 -25.13 -16.09
C TYR A 138 -15.19 -25.56 -17.06
N ARG A 139 -13.96 -25.06 -16.86
CA ARG A 139 -12.78 -25.50 -17.62
C ARG A 139 -12.24 -26.83 -17.05
N PRO A 140 -11.36 -27.56 -17.76
CA PRO A 140 -10.64 -28.71 -17.19
C PRO A 140 -10.03 -28.38 -15.82
N VAL A 141 -10.25 -29.26 -14.84
CA VAL A 141 -10.02 -28.96 -13.41
C VAL A 141 -8.56 -28.67 -13.10
N GLU A 142 -7.63 -29.30 -13.82
CA GLU A 142 -6.18 -29.13 -13.68
C GLU A 142 -5.75 -27.71 -14.05
N ILE A 143 -6.43 -27.07 -15.00
CA ILE A 143 -6.17 -25.68 -15.37
C ILE A 143 -6.62 -24.74 -14.25
N THR A 144 -7.77 -25.02 -13.61
CA THR A 144 -8.22 -24.25 -12.44
C THR A 144 -7.26 -24.42 -11.27
N GLN A 145 -6.75 -25.63 -11.03
CA GLN A 145 -5.73 -25.88 -10.01
C GLN A 145 -4.45 -25.09 -10.28
N ALA A 146 -3.91 -25.14 -11.50
CA ALA A 146 -2.71 -24.37 -11.86
C ALA A 146 -2.91 -22.84 -11.71
N LEU A 147 -4.10 -22.32 -12.02
CA LEU A 147 -4.43 -20.90 -11.81
C LEU A 147 -4.61 -20.53 -10.34
N ASN A 148 -5.15 -21.42 -9.53
CA ASN A 148 -5.20 -21.27 -8.08
C ASN A 148 -3.78 -21.19 -7.50
N ASP A 149 -2.90 -22.12 -7.89
CA ASP A 149 -1.51 -22.14 -7.42
C ASP A 149 -0.80 -20.84 -7.84
N PHE A 150 -1.02 -20.41 -9.08
CA PHE A 150 -0.50 -19.15 -9.59
C PHE A 150 -0.98 -17.96 -8.75
N PHE A 151 -2.28 -17.89 -8.41
CA PHE A 151 -2.85 -16.86 -7.54
C PHE A 151 -2.15 -16.81 -6.18
N TRP A 152 -2.03 -17.94 -5.48
CA TRP A 152 -1.41 -17.96 -4.14
C TRP A 152 0.06 -17.62 -4.17
N ILE A 153 0.77 -18.08 -5.19
CA ILE A 153 2.20 -17.78 -5.38
C ILE A 153 2.41 -16.29 -5.62
N VAL A 154 1.68 -15.68 -6.56
CA VAL A 154 1.85 -14.25 -6.86
C VAL A 154 1.29 -13.33 -5.78
N ALA A 155 0.36 -13.79 -4.95
CA ALA A 155 -0.17 -13.00 -3.84
C ALA A 155 0.84 -12.86 -2.68
N LEU A 156 1.69 -13.87 -2.46
CA LEU A 156 2.52 -13.95 -1.25
C LEU A 156 4.03 -13.85 -1.52
N MET A 157 4.54 -14.31 -2.68
CA MET A 157 5.97 -14.30 -2.97
C MET A 157 6.62 -12.96 -3.40
N PRO A 158 5.93 -11.93 -3.92
CA PRO A 158 6.61 -10.71 -4.38
C PRO A 158 7.04 -9.78 -3.23
N TRP A 159 7.41 -10.32 -2.07
CA TRP A 159 7.90 -9.59 -0.91
C TRP A 159 9.17 -8.74 -1.13
N PRO A 160 10.11 -9.04 -2.05
CA PRO A 160 11.34 -8.25 -2.17
C PRO A 160 11.10 -6.78 -2.55
N THR A 161 10.03 -6.48 -3.29
CA THR A 161 9.66 -5.11 -3.65
C THR A 161 9.32 -4.30 -2.40
N PHE A 162 8.49 -4.87 -1.51
CA PHE A 162 8.16 -4.26 -0.23
C PHE A 162 9.38 -4.16 0.69
N MET A 163 10.27 -5.16 0.70
CA MET A 163 11.48 -5.07 1.51
C MET A 163 12.35 -3.89 1.11
N VAL A 164 12.64 -3.71 -0.18
CA VAL A 164 13.44 -2.58 -0.64
C VAL A 164 12.75 -1.25 -0.33
N GLN A 165 11.43 -1.18 -0.50
CA GLN A 165 10.63 0.00 -0.16
C GLN A 165 10.75 0.36 1.33
N ASN A 166 10.56 -0.62 2.21
CA ASN A 166 10.60 -0.44 3.66
C ASN A 166 12.02 -0.09 4.14
N PHE A 167 13.05 -0.75 3.60
CA PHE A 167 14.45 -0.44 3.92
C PHE A 167 14.86 0.96 3.49
N ALA A 168 14.41 1.43 2.32
CA ALA A 168 14.65 2.79 1.89
C ALA A 168 13.97 3.81 2.84
N PHE A 169 12.77 3.49 3.33
CA PHE A 169 12.10 4.34 4.31
C PHE A 169 12.82 4.34 5.67
N ALA A 170 13.18 3.16 6.18
CA ALA A 170 13.97 3.02 7.40
C ALA A 170 15.31 3.77 7.33
N TYR A 171 16.02 3.68 6.19
CA TYR A 171 17.25 4.41 5.96
C TYR A 171 17.07 5.92 6.13
N ALA A 172 16.01 6.48 5.53
CA ALA A 172 15.70 7.91 5.63
C ALA A 172 15.39 8.32 7.07
N ILE A 173 14.69 7.47 7.83
CA ILE A 173 14.41 7.71 9.24
C ILE A 173 15.71 7.69 10.06
N ILE A 174 16.62 6.76 9.79
CA ILE A 174 17.89 6.61 10.54
C ILE A 174 18.79 7.83 10.34
N ILE A 175 18.98 8.28 9.09
CA ILE A 175 19.90 9.38 8.76
C ILE A 175 19.41 10.75 9.23
N ASP A 176 18.12 10.89 9.52
CA ASP A 176 17.53 12.15 9.98
C ASP A 176 18.15 12.62 11.32
N SER A 177 19.07 13.57 11.27
CA SER A 177 19.81 14.08 12.44
C SER A 177 19.16 15.32 13.07
N ARG A 178 17.95 15.70 12.65
CA ARG A 178 17.24 16.85 13.23
C ARG A 178 16.95 16.63 14.71
N LYS A 179 16.95 17.73 15.49
CA LYS A 179 16.52 17.72 16.91
C LYS A 179 15.09 17.19 17.08
N LYS A 180 14.22 17.52 16.12
CA LYS A 180 12.87 16.98 15.97
C LYS A 180 12.82 16.25 14.62
N PRO A 181 13.05 14.93 14.58
CA PRO A 181 13.01 14.18 13.33
C PRO A 181 11.58 14.14 12.78
N LEU A 182 11.45 13.96 11.46
CA LEU A 182 10.14 13.91 10.79
C LEU A 182 9.33 12.68 11.20
N PHE A 183 10.01 11.58 11.49
CA PHE A 183 9.44 10.34 11.98
C PHE A 183 10.17 9.87 13.24
N PRO A 184 9.48 9.18 14.16
CA PRO A 184 10.14 8.57 15.31
C PRO A 184 11.14 7.49 14.88
N LYS A 185 12.23 7.34 15.62
CA LYS A 185 13.32 6.41 15.25
C LYS A 185 12.88 4.95 15.33
N GLU A 186 11.94 4.66 16.20
CA GLU A 186 11.30 3.36 16.39
C GLU A 186 10.63 2.87 15.10
N LEU A 187 10.10 3.78 14.27
CA LEU A 187 9.49 3.43 12.99
C LEU A 187 10.49 2.79 12.02
N SER A 188 11.79 3.12 12.14
CA SER A 188 12.83 2.48 11.34
C SER A 188 13.01 1.01 11.71
N ILE A 189 12.87 0.66 13.00
CA ILE A 189 12.96 -0.72 13.48
C ILE A 189 11.80 -1.54 12.91
N VAL A 190 10.57 -0.99 12.94
CA VAL A 190 9.39 -1.64 12.35
C VAL A 190 9.59 -1.88 10.86
N ASN A 191 10.03 -0.86 10.11
CA ASN A 191 10.33 -0.94 8.66
C ASN A 191 11.57 -1.81 8.32
N ILE A 192 12.30 -2.33 9.32
CA ILE A 192 13.36 -3.32 9.09
C ILE A 192 12.86 -4.73 9.42
N ILE A 193 12.17 -4.89 10.55
CA ILE A 193 11.76 -6.21 11.03
C ILE A 193 10.61 -6.79 10.20
N MET A 194 9.58 -5.99 9.89
CA MET A 194 8.41 -6.47 9.15
C MET A 194 8.78 -7.08 7.78
N PRO A 195 9.58 -6.42 6.92
CA PRO A 195 9.95 -7.04 5.64
C PRO A 195 10.85 -8.27 5.77
N ILE A 196 11.64 -8.42 6.84
CA ILE A 196 12.35 -9.68 7.12
C ILE A 196 11.34 -10.80 7.37
N ILE A 197 10.26 -10.53 8.09
CA ILE A 197 9.17 -11.51 8.29
C ILE A 197 8.52 -11.87 6.96
N PHE A 198 8.29 -10.92 6.05
CA PHE A 198 7.71 -11.21 4.73
C PHE A 198 8.54 -12.22 3.93
N SER A 199 9.86 -12.23 4.11
CA SER A 199 10.76 -13.17 3.42
C SER A 199 10.47 -14.64 3.70
N PHE A 200 9.77 -14.96 4.80
CA PHE A 200 9.33 -16.32 5.09
C PHE A 200 8.32 -16.88 4.06
N ALA A 201 7.72 -16.01 3.23
CA ALA A 201 6.91 -16.44 2.10
C ALA A 201 7.73 -17.01 0.91
N THR A 202 9.07 -16.96 0.94
CA THR A 202 9.92 -17.48 -0.16
C THR A 202 9.69 -18.96 -0.43
N GLY A 203 9.48 -19.75 0.63
CA GLY A 203 9.41 -21.21 0.55
C GLY A 203 8.04 -21.80 0.22
N ILE A 204 7.02 -20.98 -0.05
CA ILE A 204 5.63 -21.48 -0.13
C ILE A 204 5.40 -22.44 -1.28
N HIS A 205 6.23 -22.36 -2.32
CA HIS A 205 6.19 -23.21 -3.51
C HIS A 205 6.81 -24.61 -3.28
N THR A 206 7.44 -24.85 -2.12
CA THR A 206 8.16 -26.10 -1.85
C THR A 206 7.40 -27.07 -0.94
N VAL A 207 6.29 -26.64 -0.35
CA VAL A 207 5.54 -27.42 0.64
C VAL A 207 4.03 -27.31 0.45
N TYR A 208 3.33 -28.45 0.61
CA TYR A 208 1.87 -28.51 0.56
C TYR A 208 1.19 -28.45 1.95
N HIS A 209 1.99 -28.61 3.01
CA HIS A 209 1.52 -28.73 4.39
C HIS A 209 2.45 -28.00 5.36
N GLY A 210 1.95 -27.79 6.59
CA GLY A 210 2.72 -27.22 7.67
C GLY A 210 2.68 -25.69 7.72
N PRO A 211 3.49 -25.08 8.60
CA PRO A 211 3.41 -23.65 8.89
C PRO A 211 3.85 -22.75 7.73
N PHE A 212 4.67 -23.27 6.81
CA PHE A 212 5.21 -22.55 5.65
C PHE A 212 4.40 -22.72 4.36
N ALA A 213 3.41 -23.62 4.32
CA ALA A 213 2.46 -23.68 3.21
C ALA A 213 1.71 -22.34 3.08
N TRP A 214 1.17 -22.02 1.89
CA TRP A 214 0.48 -20.74 1.71
C TRP A 214 -0.77 -20.57 2.59
N ASN A 215 -1.33 -21.67 3.10
CA ASN A 215 -2.44 -21.66 4.08
C ASN A 215 -1.97 -21.82 5.53
N GLY A 216 -0.65 -21.84 5.77
CA GLY A 216 -0.02 -22.08 7.06
C GLY A 216 0.03 -20.83 7.95
N VAL A 217 0.29 -21.05 9.24
CA VAL A 217 0.32 -19.98 10.26
C VAL A 217 1.39 -18.91 9.99
N ILE A 218 2.57 -19.29 9.50
CA ILE A 218 3.66 -18.35 9.24
C ILE A 218 3.34 -17.54 7.99
N THR A 219 3.08 -18.23 6.88
CA THR A 219 2.94 -17.57 5.58
C THR A 219 1.64 -16.80 5.43
N PHE A 220 0.49 -17.34 5.83
CA PHE A 220 -0.76 -16.62 5.64
C PHE A 220 -1.00 -15.61 6.75
N TYR A 221 -1.00 -16.09 8.00
CA TYR A 221 -1.49 -15.31 9.12
C TYR A 221 -0.43 -14.34 9.64
N ILE A 222 0.80 -14.80 9.91
CA ILE A 222 1.85 -13.91 10.44
C ILE A 222 2.27 -12.90 9.36
N VAL A 223 2.66 -13.35 8.16
CA VAL A 223 3.08 -12.43 7.09
C VAL A 223 1.93 -11.53 6.64
N GLY A 224 0.71 -12.05 6.49
CA GLY A 224 -0.45 -11.22 6.13
C GLY A 224 -0.78 -10.17 7.20
N PHE A 225 -0.74 -10.55 8.48
CA PHE A 225 -0.97 -9.64 9.60
C PHE A 225 0.12 -8.55 9.67
N THR A 226 1.40 -8.93 9.60
CA THR A 226 2.50 -7.96 9.65
C THR A 226 2.46 -7.02 8.45
N PHE A 227 2.08 -7.50 7.27
CA PHE A 227 1.90 -6.66 6.09
C PHE A 227 0.83 -5.58 6.30
N VAL A 228 -0.35 -5.96 6.76
CA VAL A 228 -1.45 -4.99 7.01
C VAL A 228 -1.09 -4.02 8.13
N VAL A 229 -0.54 -4.53 9.23
CA VAL A 229 -0.13 -3.69 10.37
C VAL A 229 0.92 -2.67 9.93
N GLN A 230 1.90 -3.07 9.14
CA GLN A 230 2.91 -2.17 8.58
C GLN A 230 2.27 -1.04 7.76
N LEU A 231 1.35 -1.36 6.85
CA LEU A 231 0.63 -0.36 6.05
C LEU A 231 -0.13 0.65 6.92
N ILE A 232 -0.80 0.17 7.97
CA ILE A 232 -1.57 1.04 8.88
C ILE A 232 -0.63 1.94 9.69
N ILE A 233 0.46 1.39 10.23
CA ILE A 233 1.44 2.16 11.01
C ILE A 233 2.04 3.28 10.14
N ASP A 234 2.54 2.94 8.95
CA ASP A 234 3.12 3.93 8.05
C ASP A 234 2.08 4.98 7.62
N ALA A 235 0.85 4.57 7.31
CA ALA A 235 -0.23 5.49 6.97
C ALA A 235 -0.54 6.49 8.09
N VAL A 236 -0.59 6.04 9.35
CA VAL A 236 -0.79 6.92 10.51
C VAL A 236 0.35 7.91 10.64
N TYR A 237 1.61 7.47 10.54
CA TYR A 237 2.76 8.37 10.65
C TYR A 237 2.87 9.36 9.50
N LEU A 238 2.50 8.98 8.28
CA LEU A 238 2.41 9.92 7.15
C LEU A 238 1.32 10.97 7.38
N ALA A 239 0.16 10.57 7.89
CA ALA A 239 -0.92 11.50 8.21
C ALA A 239 -0.51 12.49 9.32
N LEU A 240 0.23 12.03 10.33
CA LEU A 240 0.78 12.88 11.38
C LEU A 240 1.85 13.84 10.83
N ALA A 241 2.74 13.37 9.95
CA ALA A 241 3.75 14.20 9.31
C ALA A 241 3.13 15.30 8.44
N ALA A 242 2.05 14.99 7.71
CA ALA A 242 1.30 15.98 6.94
C ALA A 242 0.69 17.07 7.85
N ARG A 243 0.05 16.70 8.97
CA ARG A 243 -0.51 17.66 9.93
C ARG A 243 0.54 18.58 10.55
N GLU A 244 1.73 18.06 10.85
CA GLU A 244 2.82 18.88 11.40
C GLU A 244 3.34 19.90 10.38
N GLU A 245 3.34 19.55 9.09
CA GLU A 245 3.71 20.47 8.01
C GLU A 245 2.73 21.65 7.91
N GLU A 246 1.43 21.38 7.95
CA GLU A 246 0.38 22.42 7.96
C GLU A 246 0.57 23.38 9.13
N ARG A 247 0.74 22.84 10.35
CA ARG A 247 0.96 23.63 11.56
C ARG A 247 2.22 24.50 11.46
N SER A 248 3.30 23.95 10.90
CA SER A 248 4.55 24.69 10.71
C SER A 248 4.40 25.79 9.66
N GLY A 249 3.65 25.54 8.60
CA GLY A 249 3.34 26.52 7.57
C GLY A 249 2.50 27.69 8.10
N ASP A 250 1.50 27.41 8.92
CA ASP A 250 0.65 28.45 9.52
C ASP A 250 1.40 29.27 10.57
N ALA A 251 2.24 28.64 11.39
CA ALA A 251 3.10 29.35 12.34
C ALA A 251 4.06 30.33 11.64
N ASN A 252 4.66 29.93 10.52
CA ASN A 252 5.54 30.81 9.74
C ASN A 252 4.77 31.99 9.13
N LYS A 253 3.57 31.77 8.57
CA LYS A 253 2.73 32.86 8.05
C LYS A 253 2.34 33.87 9.13
N HIS A 254 1.99 33.39 10.33
CA HIS A 254 1.68 34.27 11.46
C HIS A 254 2.89 35.09 11.92
N ALA A 255 4.09 34.49 11.95
CA ALA A 255 5.32 35.19 12.28
C ALA A 255 5.64 36.27 11.23
N ASP A 256 5.56 35.95 9.94
CA ASP A 256 5.78 36.91 8.85
C ASP A 256 4.76 38.06 8.88
N TYR A 257 3.49 37.76 9.14
CA TYR A 257 2.45 38.77 9.27
C TYR A 257 2.73 39.74 10.44
N SER A 258 3.14 39.19 11.59
CA SER A 258 3.47 39.99 12.78
C SER A 258 4.68 40.89 12.52
N ALA A 259 5.74 40.36 11.90
CA ALA A 259 6.93 41.13 11.53
C ALA A 259 6.62 42.27 10.54
N ASN A 260 5.72 42.02 9.57
CA ASN A 260 5.30 43.06 8.61
C ASN A 260 4.46 44.16 9.26
N LEU A 261 3.62 43.83 10.25
CA LEU A 261 2.87 44.84 11.01
C LEU A 261 3.80 45.72 11.85
N GLU A 262 4.78 45.12 12.53
CA GLU A 262 5.78 45.87 13.30
C GLU A 262 6.58 46.81 12.38
N ALA A 263 7.04 46.32 11.23
CA ALA A 263 7.77 47.12 10.24
C ALA A 263 6.95 48.25 9.61
N SER A 264 5.62 48.10 9.52
CA SER A 264 4.72 49.16 9.00
C SER A 264 4.31 50.19 10.08
N SER A 265 4.56 49.89 11.35
CA SER A 265 4.24 50.77 12.49
C SER A 265 5.44 51.61 12.98
N ALA A 266 6.62 51.36 12.43
CA ALA A 266 7.86 52.09 12.65
C ALA A 266 8.11 53.12 11.54
#